data_AF-A0A2T6DFC0-F1
#
_entry.id   AF-A0A2T6DFC0-F1
#
_cell.length_a   1.000
_cell.length_b   1.000
_cell.length_c   1.000
_cell.angle_alpha   90.00
_cell.angle_beta   90.00
_cell.angle_gamma   90.00
#
_symmetry.space_group_name_H-M   'P 1'
#
loop_
_entity.id
_entity.type
_entity.pdbx_description
1 polymer ?
#
loop_
_entity_poly.entity_id
_entity_poly.type
_entity_poly.pdbx_seq_one_letter_code
_entity_poly.pdbx_strand_id
1 'polypeptide(L)'
;MRRSDPRIQDRLFELLYPTAYTYDNNNNRLTKVVTGGPTPSGTTYTYNNLNQLTQYTDGSRLVQVFIQQSSLMEMQGFLQYP
;
A
#
# COMPACT_ATOMS: atom_id res chain seq x y z
N MET A 1 -8.72 32.06 -22.91
CA MET A 1 -8.44 31.43 -21.60
C MET A 1 -7.54 30.23 -21.83
N ARG A 2 -6.25 30.30 -21.46
CA ARG A 2 -5.34 29.15 -21.55
C ARG A 2 -5.72 28.18 -20.44
N ARG A 3 -6.17 26.96 -20.78
CA ARG A 3 -6.32 25.90 -19.78
C ARG A 3 -4.93 25.66 -19.17
N SER A 4 -4.84 25.72 -17.85
CA SER A 4 -3.65 25.34 -17.10
C SER A 4 -3.25 23.94 -17.54
N ASP A 5 -2.00 23.74 -17.94
CA ASP A 5 -1.49 22.41 -18.26
C ASP A 5 -1.43 21.60 -16.94
N PRO A 6 -2.17 20.49 -16.83
CA PRO A 6 -2.24 19.70 -15.60
C PRO A 6 -0.85 19.24 -15.12
N ARG A 7 0.10 19.06 -16.04
CA ARG A 7 1.49 18.68 -15.71
C ARG A 7 2.22 19.75 -14.90
N ILE A 8 1.82 21.01 -14.99
CA ILE A 8 2.42 22.10 -14.17
C ILE A 8 1.87 22.04 -12.75
N GLN A 9 0.59 21.72 -12.55
CA GLN A 9 0.04 21.54 -11.20
C GLN A 9 0.67 20.35 -10.48
N ASP A 10 0.87 19.22 -11.17
CA ASP A 10 1.49 18.03 -10.60
C ASP A 10 2.96 18.30 -10.17
N ARG A 11 3.76 18.94 -11.04
CA ARG A 11 5.16 19.28 -10.69
C ARG A 11 5.28 20.32 -9.58
N LEU A 12 4.35 21.26 -9.49
CA LEU A 12 4.34 22.24 -8.40
C LEU A 12 3.93 21.59 -7.07
N PHE A 13 3.03 20.60 -7.11
CA PHE A 13 2.64 19.85 -5.93
C PHE A 13 3.81 19.03 -5.37
N GLU A 14 4.56 18.31 -6.21
CA GLU A 14 5.71 17.49 -5.76
C GLU A 14 6.85 18.33 -5.16
N LEU A 15 7.05 19.55 -5.65
CA LEU A 15 8.09 20.45 -5.13
C LEU A 15 7.71 21.03 -3.76
N LEU A 16 6.43 21.36 -3.58
CA LEU A 16 5.91 21.95 -2.33
C LEU A 16 5.59 20.90 -1.28
N TYR A 17 5.26 19.67 -1.70
CA TYR A 17 4.86 18.56 -0.84
C TYR A 17 5.72 17.32 -1.14
N PRO A 18 7.04 17.35 -0.88
CA PRO A 18 7.91 16.20 -1.05
C PRO A 18 7.41 14.99 -0.25
N THR A 19 7.77 13.80 -0.73
CA THR A 19 7.43 12.54 -0.08
C THR A 19 8.68 11.77 0.32
N ALA A 20 8.73 11.35 1.58
CA ALA A 20 9.79 10.49 2.12
C ALA A 20 9.29 9.03 2.20
N TYR A 21 10.21 8.10 1.96
CA TYR A 21 9.92 6.67 1.95
C TYR A 21 10.93 5.92 2.82
N THR A 22 10.47 4.88 3.51
CA THR A 22 11.36 3.91 4.16
C THR A 22 11.05 2.51 3.66
N TYR A 23 12.03 1.61 3.75
CA TYR A 23 11.96 0.27 3.21
C TYR A 23 12.48 -0.76 4.21
N ASP A 24 11.97 -1.99 4.11
CA ASP A 24 12.55 -3.15 4.79
C ASP A 24 13.75 -3.71 4.02
N ASN A 25 14.39 -4.76 4.55
CA ASN A 25 15.55 -5.41 3.94
C ASN A 25 15.22 -6.09 2.60
N ASN A 26 13.95 -6.40 2.34
CA ASN A 26 13.47 -6.99 1.08
C ASN A 26 13.06 -5.90 0.06
N ASN A 27 13.34 -4.63 0.38
CA ASN A 27 12.99 -3.46 -0.42
C ASN A 27 11.47 -3.23 -0.55
N ASN A 28 10.67 -3.76 0.38
CA ASN A 28 9.25 -3.40 0.49
C ASN A 28 9.13 -2.06 1.21
N ARG A 29 8.20 -1.20 0.76
CA ARG A 29 7.99 0.13 1.35
C ARG A 29 7.29 0.01 2.70
N LEU A 30 7.93 0.41 3.79
CA LEU A 30 7.32 0.44 5.12
C LEU A 30 6.53 1.73 5.39
N THR A 31 7.01 2.87 4.89
CA THR A 31 6.34 4.17 5.10
C THR A 31 6.33 5.03 3.84
N LYS A 32 5.31 5.88 3.75
CA LYS A 32 5.23 7.04 2.83
C LYS A 32 4.78 8.24 3.65
N VAL A 33 5.58 9.30 3.72
CA VAL A 33 5.25 10.51 4.48
C VAL A 33 5.31 11.72 3.55
N VAL A 34 4.22 12.47 3.46
CA VAL A 34 4.21 13.79 2.81
C VAL A 34 4.80 14.81 3.79
N THR A 35 5.96 15.38 3.48
CA THR A 35 6.74 16.21 4.41
C THR A 35 6.55 17.71 4.22
N GLY A 36 5.99 18.15 3.09
CA GLY A 36 5.88 19.59 2.76
C GLY A 36 4.51 20.25 3.00
N GLY A 37 3.65 19.66 3.82
CA GLY A 37 2.32 20.23 4.11
C GLY A 37 2.13 20.71 5.54
N PRO A 38 1.08 21.53 5.79
CA PRO A 38 0.73 21.98 7.14
C PRO A 38 0.33 20.82 8.06
N THR A 39 -0.10 19.69 7.49
CA THR A 39 -0.37 18.44 8.21
C THR A 39 0.44 17.33 7.52
N PRO A 40 1.43 16.73 8.19
CA PRO A 40 2.11 15.55 7.67
C PRO A 40 1.10 14.42 7.55
N SER A 41 0.92 13.90 6.34
CA SER A 41 0.10 12.72 6.09
C SER A 41 1.03 11.53 5.86
N GLY A 42 0.88 10.51 6.71
CA GLY A 42 1.67 9.28 6.67
C GLY A 42 0.82 8.09 6.26
N THR A 43 1.45 7.19 5.50
CA THR A 43 0.94 5.84 5.23
C THR A 43 1.94 4.82 5.74
N THR A 44 1.51 3.84 6.54
CA THR A 44 2.35 2.68 6.92
C THR A 44 1.85 1.43 6.22
N TYR A 45 2.75 0.48 5.94
CA TYR A 45 2.44 -0.77 5.24
C TYR A 45 3.00 -1.96 6.02
N THR A 46 2.25 -3.06 6.05
CA THR A 46 2.63 -4.32 6.69
C THR A 46 2.59 -5.44 5.65
N TYR A 47 3.59 -6.31 5.67
CA TYR A 47 3.75 -7.40 4.73
C TYR A 47 3.82 -8.74 5.46
N ASN A 48 3.44 -9.82 4.79
CA ASN A 48 3.71 -11.18 5.25
C ASN A 48 5.11 -11.66 4.82
N ASN A 49 5.48 -12.87 5.23
CA ASN A 49 6.78 -13.49 4.91
C ASN A 49 7.00 -13.73 3.40
N LEU A 50 5.95 -13.65 2.58
CA LEU A 50 6.01 -13.75 1.12
C LEU A 50 6.11 -12.36 0.44
N ASN A 51 6.39 -11.30 1.20
CA ASN A 51 6.41 -9.91 0.74
C ASN A 51 5.06 -9.42 0.17
N GLN A 52 3.95 -10.02 0.59
CA GLN A 52 2.61 -9.60 0.17
C GLN A 52 2.05 -8.60 1.19
N LEU A 53 1.49 -7.49 0.71
CA LEU A 53 0.84 -6.49 1.54
C LEU A 53 -0.38 -7.09 2.24
N THR A 54 -0.41 -7.04 3.57
CA THR A 54 -1.54 -7.53 4.38
C THR A 54 -2.33 -6.40 5.03
N GLN A 55 -1.71 -5.23 5.22
CA GLN A 55 -2.36 -4.09 5.84
C GLN A 55 -1.67 -2.78 5.45
N TYR A 56 -2.42 -1.68 5.40
CA TYR A 56 -1.85 -0.35 5.45
C TYR A 56 -2.70 0.61 6.31
N THR A 57 -2.07 1.68 6.81
CA THR A 57 -2.78 2.81 7.43
C THR A 57 -2.69 4.02 6.52
N ASP A 58 -3.81 4.70 6.27
CA ASP A 58 -3.88 5.92 5.45
C ASP A 58 -4.46 7.03 6.33
N GLY A 59 -3.56 7.82 6.95
CA GLY A 59 -3.93 8.66 8.08
C GLY A 59 -4.48 7.82 9.23
N SER A 60 -5.73 8.08 9.63
CA SER A 60 -6.41 7.32 10.69
C SER A 60 -7.12 6.06 10.19
N ARG A 61 -7.16 5.81 8.87
CA ARG A 61 -7.89 4.68 8.29
C ARG A 61 -6.99 3.46 8.20
N LEU A 62 -7.33 2.40 8.93
CA LEU A 62 -6.71 1.08 8.78
C LEU A 62 -7.42 0.31 7.67
N VAL A 63 -6.66 -0.23 6.72
CA VAL A 63 -7.17 -1.07 5.63
C VAL A 63 -6.45 -2.41 5.67
N GLN A 64 -7.21 -3.49 5.83
CA GLN A 64 -6.71 -4.86 5.72
C GLN A 64 -6.85 -5.34 4.27
N VAL A 65 -5.80 -5.96 3.76
CA VAL A 65 -5.77 -6.58 2.44
C VAL A 65 -5.94 -8.07 2.64
N PHE A 66 -7.09 -8.60 2.24
CA PHE A 66 -7.33 -10.03 2.26
C PHE A 66 -6.57 -10.68 1.10
N ILE A 67 -5.42 -11.27 1.42
CA ILE A 67 -4.72 -12.15 0.49
C ILE A 67 -5.60 -13.39 0.25
N GLN A 68 -5.99 -13.62 -0.99
CA GLN A 68 -6.68 -14.85 -1.36
C GLN A 68 -5.66 -15.98 -1.26
N GLN A 69 -5.66 -16.69 -0.12
CA GLN A 69 -4.90 -17.93 -0.01
C GLN A 69 -5.45 -18.90 -1.06
N SER A 70 -4.56 -19.43 -1.89
CA SER A 70 -4.91 -20.39 -2.93
C SER A 70 -5.55 -21.62 -2.29
N SER A 71 -6.88 -21.77 -2.42
CA SER A 71 -7.60 -23.00 -2.07
C SER A 71 -7.25 -24.10 -3.07
N LEU A 72 -6.16 -24.83 -2.82
CA LEU A 72 -5.86 -26.08 -3.50
C LEU A 72 -5.24 -27.07 -2.51
N MET A 73 -6.09 -27.73 -1.72
CA MET A 73 -6.00 -29.17 -1.37
C MET A 73 -7.17 -29.59 -0.46
N GLU A 74 -8.38 -29.69 -1.03
CA GLU A 74 -9.40 -30.62 -0.51
C GLU A 74 -9.82 -31.54 -1.65
N MET A 75 -8.87 -32.33 -2.14
CA MET A 75 -9.16 -33.44 -3.04
C MET A 75 -8.41 -34.69 -2.57
N GLN A 76 -8.67 -35.10 -1.33
CA GLN A 76 -8.45 -36.47 -0.84
C GLN A 76 -9.46 -36.74 0.29
N GLY A 77 -10.56 -37.47 0.03
CA GLY A 77 -11.33 -38.05 1.14
C GLY A 77 -12.79 -38.44 0.95
N PHE A 78 -13.53 -37.94 -0.04
CA PHE A 78 -14.97 -38.30 -0.17
C PHE A 78 -15.22 -39.59 -0.96
N LEU A 79 -14.48 -40.65 -0.65
CA LEU A 79 -14.86 -42.02 -0.99
C LEU A 79 -14.73 -42.91 0.25
N GLN A 80 -15.80 -43.02 1.03
CA GLN A 80 -16.46 -44.33 1.26
C GLN A 80 -17.72 -44.18 2.12
N TYR A 81 -18.84 -44.61 1.54
CA TYR A 81 -19.97 -45.23 2.25
C TYR A 81 -19.43 -46.42 3.08
N PRO A 82 -19.98 -46.67 4.27
CA PRO A 82 -21.26 -47.38 4.36
C PRO A 82 -22.42 -46.55 4.90
#